data_AF-A0A8H7NKW2-F1
#
_entry.id   AF-A0A8H7NKW2-F1
#
_cell.length_a   1.000
_cell.length_b   1.000
_cell.length_c   1.000
_cell.angle_alpha   90.00
_cell.angle_beta   90.00
_cell.angle_gamma   90.00
#
_symmetry.space_group_name_H-M   'P 1'
#
loop_
_entity.id
_entity.type
_entity.pdbx_description
1 polymer ?
#
loop_
_entity_poly.entity_id
_entity_poly.type
_entity_poly.pdbx_seq_one_letter_code
_entity_poly.pdbx_strand_id
1 'polypeptide(L)'
;MVRSLIDIYRHEGKLPDCRMSLCQGFTQGGSNADNLLADSYLKGLRDGIDWETGYEAVISDAEEQSEIWTVQGRGGLDSWKTLGYIPTDDFDPHGVGLFTRSISRTIEYSYNDFCIAEMALEMNKTDDAEKYLERSGNWVNMFDPDSRSLLNLTGSSDPAALVDSGFQGFLQPRYANGTFGYQDPSICTFLYNFTSCYLNANGHETYEGGAWLYTFYVPHNQAGLIPMLGGPRSSLVDYSISMIPRVSSTLEMSSPISSSSYSTLQAGQDCPRKRRTSIYRVVSMTPLAASLETMTQEPWGALLLLP
;
A
#
# COMPACT_ATOMS: atom_id res chain seq x y z
N MET A 1 -0.90 20.20 -9.86
CA MET A 1 -0.36 18.92 -9.38
C MET A 1 -0.14 17.94 -10.54
N VAL A 2 -1.18 17.38 -11.18
CA VAL A 2 -1.03 16.43 -12.31
C VAL A 2 -0.08 16.94 -13.40
N ARG A 3 -0.33 18.14 -13.95
CA ARG A 3 0.55 18.76 -14.96
C ARG A 3 2.01 18.88 -14.49
N SER A 4 2.23 19.14 -13.20
CA SER A 4 3.57 19.26 -12.61
C SER A 4 4.27 17.91 -12.48
N LEU A 5 3.55 16.83 -12.17
CA LEU A 5 4.12 15.47 -12.12
C LEU A 5 4.55 15.02 -13.51
N ILE A 6 3.71 15.28 -14.52
CA ILE A 6 4.03 15.01 -15.92
C ILE A 6 5.25 15.85 -16.37
N ASP A 7 5.33 17.11 -15.96
CA ASP A 7 6.47 17.97 -16.27
C ASP A 7 7.77 17.51 -15.61
N ILE A 8 7.70 17.02 -14.36
CA ILE A 8 8.83 16.38 -13.68
C ILE A 8 9.31 15.16 -14.47
N TYR A 9 8.39 14.29 -14.90
CA TYR A 9 8.74 13.15 -15.75
C TYR A 9 9.46 13.57 -17.04
N ARG A 10 8.99 14.63 -17.74
CA ARG A 10 9.66 15.13 -18.95
C ARG A 10 11.10 15.58 -18.73
N HIS A 11 11.42 16.07 -17.52
CA HIS A 11 12.73 16.62 -17.21
C HIS A 11 13.66 15.62 -16.50
N GLU A 12 13.12 14.70 -15.71
CA GLU A 12 13.88 13.78 -14.86
C GLU A 12 13.80 12.32 -15.37
N GLY A 13 12.87 12.02 -16.28
CA GLY A 13 12.63 10.69 -16.85
C GLY A 13 11.86 9.72 -15.93
N LYS A 14 11.50 10.14 -14.71
CA LYS A 14 10.71 9.35 -13.75
C LYS A 14 9.71 10.20 -12.99
N LEU A 15 8.62 9.57 -12.54
CA LEU A 15 7.75 10.22 -11.56
C LEU A 15 8.44 10.22 -10.19
N PRO A 16 8.23 11.27 -9.38
CA PRO A 16 8.73 11.29 -8.02
C PRO A 16 7.80 10.49 -7.11
N ASP A 17 8.37 9.69 -6.20
CA ASP A 17 7.61 9.14 -5.08
C ASP A 17 7.51 10.16 -3.93
N CYS A 18 8.65 10.76 -3.58
CA CYS A 18 8.73 11.90 -2.67
C CYS A 18 9.50 13.05 -3.33
N ARG A 19 9.01 14.29 -3.17
CA ARG A 19 9.72 15.49 -3.67
C ARG A 19 9.45 16.68 -2.76
N MET A 20 10.52 17.43 -2.46
CA MET A 20 10.44 18.70 -1.71
C MET A 20 11.20 19.77 -2.50
N SER A 21 10.49 20.81 -2.91
CA SER A 21 11.03 21.86 -3.80
C SER A 21 11.65 21.25 -5.07
N LEU A 22 12.96 21.37 -5.26
CA LEU A 22 13.68 20.84 -6.42
C LEU A 22 14.41 19.52 -6.12
N CYS A 23 14.31 19.00 -4.89
CA CYS A 23 15.04 17.82 -4.46
C CYS A 23 14.16 16.57 -4.52
N GLN A 24 14.71 15.49 -5.07
CA GLN A 24 14.13 14.15 -4.96
C GLN A 24 14.22 13.66 -3.51
N GLY A 25 13.13 13.10 -3.00
CA GLY A 25 13.08 12.41 -1.73
C GLY A 25 13.25 10.91 -1.92
N PHE A 26 13.36 10.18 -0.81
CA PHE A 26 13.46 8.72 -0.86
C PHE A 26 12.14 8.06 -1.26
N THR A 27 12.22 6.95 -1.98
CA THR A 27 11.08 6.08 -2.25
C THR A 27 10.62 5.39 -0.97
N GLN A 28 9.32 5.34 -0.73
CA GLN A 28 8.68 4.86 0.50
C GLN A 28 8.21 3.40 0.37
N GLY A 29 7.78 2.98 -0.81
CA GLY A 29 7.43 1.58 -1.08
C GLY A 29 7.07 1.36 -2.56
N GLY A 30 5.97 1.97 -2.98
CA GLY A 30 5.48 1.97 -4.36
C GLY A 30 6.00 3.12 -5.25
N SER A 31 5.37 3.26 -6.41
CA SER A 31 5.41 4.45 -7.28
C SER A 31 4.06 5.16 -7.21
N ASN A 32 3.76 5.80 -6.08
CA ASN A 32 2.40 6.23 -5.77
C ASN A 32 1.92 7.47 -6.55
N ALA A 33 2.80 8.12 -7.32
CA ALA A 33 2.41 9.08 -8.34
C ALA A 33 1.51 8.43 -9.41
N ASP A 34 1.72 7.14 -9.72
CA ASP A 34 0.91 6.36 -10.65
C ASP A 34 -0.57 6.37 -10.23
N ASN A 35 -0.83 6.10 -8.95
CA ASN A 35 -2.18 6.07 -8.39
C ASN A 35 -2.89 7.41 -8.58
N LEU A 36 -2.17 8.52 -8.37
CA LEU A 36 -2.72 9.86 -8.49
C LEU A 36 -3.00 10.24 -9.94
N LEU A 37 -2.11 9.88 -10.87
CA LEU A 37 -2.32 10.09 -12.30
C LEU A 37 -3.52 9.27 -12.79
N ALA A 38 -3.57 7.98 -12.45
CA ALA A 38 -4.66 7.07 -12.82
C ALA A 38 -6.00 7.56 -12.27
N ASP A 39 -6.09 7.84 -10.97
CA ASP A 39 -7.32 8.34 -10.34
C ASP A 39 -7.80 9.66 -10.94
N SER A 40 -6.87 10.59 -11.21
CA SER A 40 -7.18 11.86 -11.87
C SER A 40 -7.70 11.65 -13.29
N TYR A 41 -7.13 10.70 -14.04
CA TYR A 41 -7.57 10.36 -15.39
C TYR A 41 -8.97 9.74 -15.36
N LEU A 42 -9.20 8.74 -14.53
CA LEU A 42 -10.48 8.03 -14.42
C LEU A 42 -11.62 8.96 -13.98
N LYS A 43 -11.31 9.96 -13.14
CA LYS A 43 -12.27 11.00 -12.71
C LYS A 43 -12.55 12.09 -13.74
N GLY A 44 -12.04 11.97 -14.96
CA GLY A 44 -12.40 12.86 -16.06
C GLY A 44 -11.68 14.21 -16.03
N LEU A 45 -10.55 14.36 -15.32
CA LEU A 45 -9.75 15.58 -15.42
C LEU A 45 -9.11 15.60 -16.82
N ARG A 46 -9.41 16.62 -17.64
CA ARG A 46 -8.93 16.69 -19.03
C ARG A 46 -8.27 18.02 -19.40
N ASP A 47 -8.73 19.12 -18.84
CA ASP A 47 -8.29 20.46 -19.25
C ASP A 47 -6.77 20.63 -19.13
N GLY A 48 -6.11 20.92 -20.26
CA GLY A 48 -4.67 21.19 -20.35
C GLY A 48 -3.75 20.11 -19.79
N ILE A 49 -4.20 18.86 -19.68
CA ILE A 49 -3.38 17.74 -19.22
C ILE A 49 -3.02 16.87 -20.43
N ASP A 50 -1.71 16.65 -20.60
CA ASP A 50 -1.19 15.75 -21.62
C ASP A 50 -1.16 14.31 -21.08
N TRP A 51 -2.26 13.60 -21.31
CA TRP A 51 -2.44 12.25 -20.80
C TRP A 51 -1.65 11.19 -21.55
N GLU A 52 -1.17 11.46 -22.77
CA GLU A 52 -0.26 10.53 -23.46
C GLU A 52 1.10 10.52 -22.73
N THR A 53 1.69 11.68 -22.44
CA THR A 53 2.90 11.76 -21.60
C THR A 53 2.61 11.25 -20.18
N GLY A 54 1.42 11.52 -19.63
CA GLY A 54 1.03 11.00 -18.33
C GLY A 54 0.99 9.47 -18.27
N TYR A 55 0.51 8.82 -19.32
CA TYR A 55 0.53 7.37 -19.44
C TYR A 55 1.95 6.83 -19.65
N GLU A 56 2.73 7.47 -20.51
CA GLU A 56 4.16 7.15 -20.70
C GLU A 56 4.93 7.15 -19.36
N ALA A 57 4.64 8.14 -18.51
CA ALA A 57 5.27 8.28 -17.20
C ALA A 57 5.00 7.09 -16.26
N VAL A 58 3.74 6.65 -16.15
CA VAL A 58 3.39 5.50 -15.28
C VAL A 58 3.94 4.18 -15.84
N ILE A 59 4.01 4.04 -17.16
CA ILE A 59 4.63 2.88 -17.81
C ILE A 59 6.13 2.86 -17.57
N SER A 60 6.79 4.02 -17.62
CA SER A 60 8.22 4.12 -17.33
C SER A 60 8.52 3.67 -15.89
N ASP A 61 7.73 4.07 -14.89
CA ASP A 61 7.91 3.59 -13.51
C ASP A 61 7.68 2.07 -13.38
N ALA A 62 6.72 1.53 -14.11
CA ALA A 62 6.33 0.12 -14.08
C ALA A 62 7.28 -0.82 -14.85
N GLU A 63 7.97 -0.32 -15.87
CA GLU A 63 8.76 -1.15 -16.80
C GLU A 63 10.25 -0.86 -16.84
N GLU A 64 10.66 0.36 -16.51
CA GLU A 64 12.04 0.80 -16.66
C GLU A 64 12.63 1.14 -15.29
N GLN A 65 13.68 0.42 -14.91
CA GLN A 65 14.30 0.65 -13.62
C GLN A 65 15.22 1.87 -13.64
N SER A 66 15.19 2.68 -12.58
CA SER A 66 16.17 3.75 -12.40
C SER A 66 17.50 3.21 -11.87
N GLU A 67 18.63 3.78 -12.34
CA GLU A 67 19.96 3.51 -11.79
C GLU A 67 20.03 3.72 -10.27
N ILE A 68 19.28 4.70 -9.75
CA ILE A 68 19.15 4.97 -8.31
C ILE A 68 17.66 4.96 -7.95
N TRP A 69 17.08 3.77 -7.90
CA TRP A 69 15.65 3.59 -7.58
C TRP A 69 15.29 3.91 -6.11
N THR A 70 16.28 4.26 -5.28
CA THR A 70 16.07 4.77 -3.93
C THR A 70 15.40 6.15 -3.91
N VAL A 71 15.39 6.90 -5.02
CA VAL A 71 14.80 8.26 -5.06
C VAL A 71 13.74 8.47 -6.15
N GLN A 72 13.52 7.48 -7.03
CA GLN A 72 12.54 7.57 -8.11
C GLN A 72 12.23 6.20 -8.72
N GLY A 73 11.03 6.06 -9.30
CA GLY A 73 10.57 4.84 -9.96
C GLY A 73 10.58 3.60 -9.05
N ARG A 74 10.41 2.43 -9.67
CA ARG A 74 10.43 1.14 -8.97
C ARG A 74 11.82 0.52 -8.98
N GLY A 75 12.18 -0.12 -7.88
CA GLY A 75 13.39 -0.96 -7.77
C GLY A 75 13.07 -2.43 -7.93
N GLY A 76 14.09 -3.26 -8.18
CA GLY A 76 13.95 -4.73 -8.23
C GLY A 76 12.96 -5.20 -9.31
N LEU A 77 12.91 -4.49 -10.44
CA LEU A 77 11.93 -4.78 -11.49
C LEU A 77 12.17 -6.12 -12.17
N ASP A 78 13.41 -6.61 -12.21
CA ASP A 78 13.70 -7.96 -12.72
C ASP A 78 13.00 -9.02 -11.87
N SER A 79 13.22 -9.00 -10.55
CA SER A 79 12.54 -9.88 -9.59
C SER A 79 11.03 -9.69 -9.61
N TRP A 80 10.54 -8.44 -9.67
CA TRP A 80 9.10 -8.16 -9.76
C TRP A 80 8.45 -8.84 -10.97
N LYS A 81 9.08 -8.75 -12.15
CA LYS A 81 8.53 -9.30 -13.40
C LYS A 81 8.71 -10.82 -13.51
N THR A 82 9.77 -11.38 -12.93
CA THR A 82 10.09 -12.81 -13.07
C THR A 82 9.52 -13.68 -11.95
N LEU A 83 9.49 -13.16 -10.71
CA LEU A 83 9.02 -13.89 -9.52
C LEU A 83 7.62 -13.48 -9.09
N GLY A 84 7.16 -12.29 -9.51
CA GLY A 84 5.89 -11.73 -9.06
C GLY A 84 5.93 -11.21 -7.62
N TYR A 85 7.11 -10.92 -7.08
CA TYR A 85 7.31 -10.28 -5.78
C TYR A 85 8.75 -9.76 -5.65
N ILE A 86 9.00 -8.92 -4.64
CA ILE A 86 10.36 -8.50 -4.27
C ILE A 86 10.88 -9.47 -3.20
N PRO A 87 11.97 -10.22 -3.43
CA PRO A 87 12.53 -11.09 -2.41
C PRO A 87 13.19 -10.33 -1.24
N THR A 88 13.32 -10.97 -0.08
CA THR A 88 14.12 -10.43 1.04
C THR A 88 15.63 -10.56 0.80
N ASP A 89 16.05 -11.59 0.06
CA ASP A 89 17.42 -11.83 -0.39
C ASP A 89 17.65 -11.36 -1.83
N ASP A 90 16.91 -10.31 -2.24
CA ASP A 90 16.93 -9.80 -3.61
C ASP A 90 18.33 -9.35 -4.04
N PHE A 91 18.62 -9.56 -5.32
CA PHE A 91 19.85 -9.13 -5.95
C PHE A 91 19.51 -8.41 -7.25
N ASP A 92 19.87 -7.14 -7.31
CA ASP A 92 19.58 -6.27 -8.44
C ASP A 92 20.87 -5.77 -9.09
N PRO A 93 21.22 -6.28 -10.29
CA PRO A 93 22.39 -5.84 -11.03
C PRO A 93 22.14 -4.57 -11.88
N HIS A 94 20.91 -4.06 -11.93
CA HIS A 94 20.49 -3.00 -12.85
C HIS A 94 20.34 -1.64 -12.18
N GLY A 95 20.24 -1.58 -10.85
CA GLY A 95 20.18 -0.33 -10.10
C GLY A 95 20.67 -0.47 -8.67
N VAL A 96 20.74 0.67 -7.99
CA VAL A 96 21.21 0.77 -6.60
C VAL A 96 20.08 1.25 -5.70
N GLY A 97 19.82 0.47 -4.66
CA GLY A 97 18.99 0.94 -3.57
C GLY A 97 18.98 0.08 -2.32
N LEU A 98 18.07 0.43 -1.40
CA LEU A 98 17.95 -0.26 -0.12
C LEU A 98 17.07 -1.51 -0.28
N PHE A 99 17.71 -2.68 -0.23
CA PHE A 99 17.10 -4.02 -0.26
C PHE A 99 16.40 -4.37 1.06
N THR A 100 15.48 -3.51 1.46
CA THR A 100 14.55 -3.70 2.57
C THR A 100 13.13 -3.48 2.06
N ARG A 101 12.13 -3.58 2.94
CA ARG A 101 10.74 -3.25 2.61
C ARG A 101 10.13 -4.17 1.55
N SER A 102 10.61 -5.41 1.42
CA SER A 102 10.19 -6.32 0.35
C SER A 102 8.68 -6.61 0.35
N ILE A 103 8.07 -6.79 1.53
CA ILE A 103 6.61 -6.93 1.69
C ILE A 103 5.93 -5.65 1.20
N SER A 104 6.27 -4.50 1.79
CA SER A 104 5.61 -3.23 1.45
C SER A 104 5.74 -2.87 -0.04
N ARG A 105 6.92 -3.06 -0.64
CA ARG A 105 7.14 -2.83 -2.08
C ARG A 105 6.29 -3.76 -2.95
N THR A 106 6.24 -5.05 -2.61
CA THR A 106 5.40 -6.03 -3.35
C THR A 106 3.93 -5.62 -3.34
N ILE A 107 3.38 -5.28 -2.17
CA ILE A 107 1.96 -4.94 -2.05
C ILE A 107 1.65 -3.60 -2.72
N GLU A 108 2.50 -2.59 -2.54
CA GLU A 108 2.30 -1.30 -3.19
C GLU A 108 2.44 -1.39 -4.71
N TYR A 109 3.41 -2.14 -5.24
CA TYR A 109 3.52 -2.38 -6.69
C TYR A 109 2.30 -3.09 -7.25
N SER A 110 1.74 -4.06 -6.53
CA SER A 110 0.47 -4.69 -6.90
C SER A 110 -0.67 -3.67 -7.02
N TYR A 111 -0.79 -2.75 -6.07
CA TYR A 111 -1.82 -1.71 -6.14
C TYR A 111 -1.54 -0.67 -7.24
N ASN A 112 -0.27 -0.29 -7.43
CA ASN A 112 0.12 0.61 -8.52
C ASN A 112 -0.20 -0.01 -9.89
N ASP A 113 0.07 -1.30 -10.08
CA ASP A 113 -0.28 -2.03 -11.31
C ASP A 113 -1.80 -2.08 -11.53
N PHE A 114 -2.61 -2.28 -10.49
CA PHE A 114 -4.07 -2.16 -10.62
C PHE A 114 -4.48 -0.76 -11.14
N CYS A 115 -3.90 0.30 -10.58
CA CYS A 115 -4.20 1.67 -11.03
C CYS A 115 -3.80 1.90 -12.49
N ILE A 116 -2.66 1.37 -12.93
CA ILE A 116 -2.23 1.44 -14.34
C ILE A 116 -3.18 0.63 -15.22
N ALA A 117 -3.65 -0.54 -14.77
CA ALA A 117 -4.60 -1.38 -15.51
C ALA A 117 -5.92 -0.65 -15.79
N GLU A 118 -6.50 -0.01 -14.76
CA GLU A 118 -7.73 0.77 -14.90
C GLU A 118 -7.54 1.96 -15.85
N MET A 119 -6.42 2.69 -15.73
CA MET A 119 -6.10 3.79 -16.65
C MET A 119 -5.91 3.30 -18.09
N ALA A 120 -5.20 2.19 -18.28
CA ALA A 120 -4.96 1.57 -19.59
C ALA A 120 -6.28 1.14 -20.25
N LEU A 121 -7.20 0.56 -19.47
CA LEU A 121 -8.52 0.14 -19.94
C LEU A 121 -9.32 1.32 -20.51
N GLU A 122 -9.42 2.42 -19.76
CA GLU A 122 -10.13 3.64 -20.20
C GLU A 122 -9.44 4.30 -21.42
N MET A 123 -8.12 4.13 -21.56
CA MET A 123 -7.36 4.58 -22.73
C MET A 123 -7.44 3.63 -23.94
N ASN A 124 -8.21 2.55 -23.87
CA ASN A 124 -8.30 1.48 -24.89
C ASN A 124 -6.96 0.78 -25.18
N LYS A 125 -6.07 0.67 -24.18
CA LYS A 125 -4.80 -0.06 -24.26
C LYS A 125 -4.96 -1.44 -23.62
N THR A 126 -5.72 -2.31 -24.29
CA THR A 126 -6.21 -3.58 -23.74
C THR A 126 -5.11 -4.53 -23.29
N ASP A 127 -4.03 -4.65 -24.07
CA ASP A 127 -2.92 -5.56 -23.75
C ASP A 127 -2.21 -5.14 -22.44
N ASP A 128 -2.04 -3.84 -22.24
CA ASP A 128 -1.50 -3.28 -21.00
C ASP A 128 -2.49 -3.46 -19.85
N ALA A 129 -3.79 -3.22 -20.07
CA ALA A 129 -4.81 -3.44 -19.06
C ALA A 129 -4.81 -4.88 -18.53
N GLU A 130 -4.75 -5.88 -19.42
CA GLU A 130 -4.69 -7.29 -19.04
C GLU A 130 -3.41 -7.63 -18.28
N LYS A 131 -2.25 -7.19 -18.80
CA LYS A 131 -0.94 -7.41 -18.19
C LYS A 131 -0.85 -6.85 -16.77
N TYR A 132 -1.25 -5.59 -16.59
CA TYR A 132 -1.16 -4.93 -15.28
C TYR A 132 -2.24 -5.42 -14.31
N LEU A 133 -3.42 -5.84 -14.80
CA LEU A 133 -4.44 -6.46 -13.95
C LEU A 133 -3.96 -7.81 -13.41
N GLU A 134 -3.35 -8.66 -14.26
CA GLU A 134 -2.75 -9.92 -13.82
C GLU A 134 -1.64 -9.66 -12.79
N ARG A 135 -0.73 -8.74 -13.08
CA ARG A 135 0.39 -8.38 -12.19
C ARG A 135 -0.07 -7.75 -10.88
N SER A 136 -1.23 -7.09 -10.86
CA SER A 136 -1.85 -6.58 -9.63
C SER A 136 -2.22 -7.67 -8.63
N GLY A 137 -2.37 -8.92 -9.09
CA GLY A 137 -2.63 -10.09 -8.26
C GLY A 137 -1.42 -10.58 -7.46
N ASN A 138 -0.22 -10.11 -7.77
CA ASN A 138 1.05 -10.57 -7.18
C ASN A 138 1.15 -10.46 -5.65
N TRP A 139 0.32 -9.63 -5.00
CA TRP A 139 0.28 -9.51 -3.54
C TRP A 139 0.07 -10.87 -2.83
N VAL A 140 -0.63 -11.82 -3.48
CA VAL A 140 -0.86 -13.16 -2.95
C VAL A 140 0.43 -13.95 -2.75
N ASN A 141 1.50 -13.62 -3.49
CA ASN A 141 2.78 -14.32 -3.42
C ASN A 141 3.51 -14.12 -2.09
N MET A 142 3.12 -13.10 -1.30
CA MET A 142 3.69 -12.82 0.02
C MET A 142 2.77 -13.27 1.16
N PHE A 143 1.59 -13.81 0.88
CA PHE A 143 0.66 -14.22 1.94
C PHE A 143 0.97 -15.63 2.43
N ASP A 144 1.39 -15.74 3.69
CA ASP A 144 1.56 -17.02 4.38
C ASP A 144 0.31 -17.32 5.23
N PRO A 145 -0.54 -18.28 4.83
CA PRO A 145 -1.76 -18.62 5.56
C PRO A 145 -1.49 -19.28 6.91
N ASP A 146 -0.28 -19.76 7.19
CA ASP A 146 0.05 -20.46 8.44
C ASP A 146 0.73 -19.56 9.48
N SER A 147 1.13 -18.36 9.08
CA SER A 147 1.75 -17.39 9.98
C SER A 147 0.82 -16.98 11.13
N ARG A 148 1.44 -16.65 12.27
CA ARG A 148 0.79 -16.27 13.54
C ARG A 148 1.48 -15.05 14.13
N SER A 149 0.77 -14.32 14.98
CA SER A 149 1.35 -13.20 15.75
C SER A 149 1.30 -13.51 17.24
N LEU A 150 2.47 -13.49 17.88
CA LEU A 150 2.60 -13.56 19.33
C LEU A 150 2.81 -12.14 19.86
N LEU A 151 2.01 -11.73 20.85
CA LEU A 151 1.96 -10.35 21.35
C LEU A 151 2.53 -10.25 22.77
N ASN A 152 3.37 -9.23 22.99
CA ASN A 152 3.86 -8.90 24.32
C ASN A 152 2.95 -7.88 25.01
N LEU A 153 1.85 -8.35 25.60
CA LEU A 153 0.87 -7.49 26.27
C LEU A 153 1.31 -7.04 27.68
N THR A 154 2.32 -7.70 28.26
CA THR A 154 2.75 -7.47 29.64
C THR A 154 4.01 -6.60 29.75
N GLY A 155 4.72 -6.39 28.64
CA GLY A 155 6.05 -5.78 28.62
C GLY A 155 7.15 -6.68 29.18
N SER A 156 6.85 -7.97 29.44
CA SER A 156 7.82 -8.93 29.96
C SER A 156 8.88 -9.28 28.91
N SER A 157 10.12 -9.49 29.34
CA SER A 157 11.17 -10.03 28.47
C SER A 157 11.14 -11.57 28.37
N ASP A 158 10.24 -12.23 29.11
CA ASP A 158 10.06 -13.68 29.06
C ASP A 158 9.23 -14.08 27.83
N PRO A 159 9.79 -14.87 26.88
CA PRO A 159 9.04 -15.37 25.73
C PRO A 159 7.80 -16.20 26.12
N ALA A 160 7.80 -16.85 27.30
CA ALA A 160 6.64 -17.60 27.78
C ALA A 160 5.45 -16.70 28.17
N ALA A 161 5.69 -15.38 28.33
CA ALA A 161 4.65 -14.39 28.60
C ALA A 161 3.98 -13.82 27.33
N LEU A 162 4.42 -14.26 26.14
CA LEU A 162 3.78 -13.88 24.89
C LEU A 162 2.41 -14.54 24.77
N VAL A 163 1.46 -13.76 24.26
CA VAL A 163 0.07 -14.20 24.07
C VAL A 163 -0.20 -14.33 22.58
N ASP A 164 -0.66 -15.50 22.14
CA ASP A 164 -1.13 -15.67 20.76
C ASP A 164 -2.31 -14.73 20.49
N SER A 165 -2.24 -13.94 19.42
CA SER A 165 -3.33 -13.06 19.00
C SER A 165 -4.58 -13.85 18.58
N GLY A 166 -4.43 -15.13 18.26
CA GLY A 166 -5.47 -15.96 17.68
C GLY A 166 -5.74 -15.67 16.19
N PHE A 167 -5.02 -14.72 15.60
CA PHE A 167 -5.13 -14.37 14.19
C PHE A 167 -4.13 -15.19 13.35
N GLN A 168 -4.64 -15.73 12.25
CA GLN A 168 -3.92 -16.57 11.30
C GLN A 168 -3.84 -15.88 9.96
N GLY A 169 -2.66 -15.92 9.33
CA GLY A 169 -2.45 -15.41 7.99
C GLY A 169 -1.94 -13.98 7.97
N PHE A 170 -0.70 -13.81 7.58
CA PHE A 170 -0.01 -12.54 7.46
C PHE A 170 0.84 -12.54 6.20
N LEU A 171 1.11 -11.34 5.71
CA LEU A 171 2.21 -11.18 4.78
C LEU A 171 3.53 -11.50 5.46
N GLN A 172 4.33 -12.34 4.83
CA GLN A 172 5.63 -12.77 5.29
C GLN A 172 6.67 -12.55 4.18
N PRO A 173 7.94 -12.30 4.53
CA PRO A 173 9.00 -12.16 3.56
C PRO A 173 9.11 -13.43 2.73
N ARG A 174 9.60 -13.32 1.50
CA ARG A 174 9.83 -14.49 0.63
C ARG A 174 11.20 -14.43 0.01
N TYR A 175 11.87 -15.57 -0.04
CA TYR A 175 13.19 -15.70 -0.66
C TYR A 175 13.05 -15.88 -2.17
N ALA A 176 14.13 -15.60 -2.92
CA ALA A 176 14.18 -15.80 -4.36
C ALA A 176 13.94 -17.26 -4.77
N ASN A 177 14.24 -18.21 -3.88
CA ASN A 177 13.97 -19.65 -4.07
C ASN A 177 12.50 -20.06 -3.87
N GLY A 178 11.61 -19.10 -3.54
CA GLY A 178 10.18 -19.32 -3.33
C GLY A 178 9.76 -19.72 -1.92
N THR A 179 10.71 -19.97 -1.00
CA THR A 179 10.41 -20.28 0.40
C THR A 179 10.08 -19.03 1.21
N PHE A 180 9.23 -19.17 2.23
CA PHE A 180 8.92 -18.07 3.14
C PHE A 180 10.07 -17.82 4.12
N GLY A 181 10.37 -16.55 4.31
CA GLY A 181 11.09 -16.03 5.47
C GLY A 181 10.13 -15.75 6.62
N TYR A 182 10.65 -15.13 7.67
CA TYR A 182 9.85 -14.79 8.84
C TYR A 182 10.16 -13.38 9.31
N GLN A 183 9.11 -12.55 9.38
CA GLN A 183 9.07 -11.32 10.14
C GLN A 183 7.96 -11.44 11.18
N ASP A 184 8.30 -11.20 12.44
CA ASP A 184 7.32 -11.14 13.52
C ASP A 184 6.23 -10.10 13.18
N PRO A 185 4.95 -10.48 13.05
CA PRO A 185 3.91 -9.54 12.67
C PRO A 185 3.76 -8.36 13.63
N SER A 186 4.16 -8.53 14.89
CA SER A 186 4.10 -7.50 15.93
C SER A 186 5.22 -6.48 15.84
N ILE A 187 6.30 -6.73 15.07
CA ILE A 187 7.35 -5.72 14.90
C ILE A 187 6.78 -4.49 14.18
N CYS A 188 7.32 -3.31 14.51
CA CYS A 188 6.88 -2.03 13.97
C CYS A 188 5.44 -1.68 14.36
N THR A 189 4.94 -2.28 15.44
CA THR A 189 3.75 -1.83 16.15
C THR A 189 4.17 -1.08 17.42
N PHE A 190 3.22 -0.45 18.11
CA PHE A 190 3.49 0.16 19.41
C PHE A 190 3.87 -0.87 20.49
N LEU A 191 3.55 -2.16 20.28
CA LEU A 191 3.86 -3.24 21.21
C LEU A 191 5.30 -3.73 21.07
N TYR A 192 5.90 -3.60 19.88
CA TYR A 192 7.23 -4.12 19.63
C TYR A 192 8.00 -3.33 18.56
N ASN A 193 9.10 -2.69 19.00
CA ASN A 193 10.11 -2.06 18.16
C ASN A 193 9.57 -1.20 17.00
N PHE A 194 8.73 -0.22 17.35
CA PHE A 194 8.01 0.63 16.40
C PHE A 194 8.86 1.23 15.27
N THR A 195 10.09 1.66 15.57
CA THR A 195 10.97 2.36 14.62
C THR A 195 11.78 1.43 13.72
N SER A 196 11.67 0.11 13.90
CA SER A 196 12.48 -0.87 13.15
C SER A 196 12.19 -0.91 11.64
N CYS A 197 11.02 -0.45 11.22
CA CYS A 197 10.61 -0.42 9.81
C CYS A 197 10.87 0.93 9.13
N TYR A 198 11.70 1.80 9.72
CA TYR A 198 12.10 3.05 9.08
C TYR A 198 13.14 2.80 7.98
N LEU A 199 13.26 3.75 7.04
CA LEU A 199 14.17 3.62 5.90
C LEU A 199 15.63 3.56 6.37
N ASN A 200 16.21 2.37 6.40
CA ASN A 200 17.63 2.16 6.68
C ASN A 200 18.11 0.82 6.11
N ALA A 201 19.43 0.63 6.03
CA ALA A 201 20.04 -0.58 5.46
C ALA A 201 19.78 -1.86 6.26
N ASN A 202 19.44 -1.73 7.54
CA ASN A 202 19.06 -2.84 8.43
C ASN A 202 17.54 -2.79 8.74
N GLY A 203 16.76 -2.10 7.91
CA GLY A 203 15.31 -2.02 8.04
C GLY A 203 14.66 -3.38 7.76
N HIS A 204 13.44 -3.53 8.24
CA HIS A 204 12.66 -4.75 8.04
C HIS A 204 11.90 -4.75 6.71
N GLU A 205 11.08 -5.77 6.48
CA GLU A 205 10.44 -6.05 5.19
C GLU A 205 9.14 -5.27 4.97
N THR A 206 8.67 -4.55 5.99
CA THR A 206 7.60 -3.57 5.88
C THR A 206 8.14 -2.16 6.12
N TYR A 207 7.36 -1.14 5.74
CA TYR A 207 7.78 0.26 5.83
C TYR A 207 6.88 1.09 6.75
N GLU A 208 7.45 1.69 7.80
CA GLU A 208 6.74 2.54 8.79
C GLU A 208 5.46 1.92 9.39
N GLY A 209 5.34 0.59 9.33
CA GLY A 209 4.22 -0.18 9.83
C GLY A 209 4.54 -1.68 9.79
N GLY A 210 3.93 -2.47 10.67
CA GLY A 210 4.10 -3.92 10.72
C GLY A 210 3.20 -4.71 9.76
N ALA A 211 3.33 -6.04 9.77
CA ALA A 211 2.48 -6.92 8.95
C ALA A 211 1.00 -6.82 9.33
N TRP A 212 0.68 -6.47 10.58
CA TRP A 212 -0.68 -6.14 11.03
C TRP A 212 -1.34 -4.99 10.25
N LEU A 213 -0.55 -4.10 9.62
CA LEU A 213 -1.08 -3.04 8.76
C LEU A 213 -1.07 -3.47 7.30
N TYR A 214 0.08 -3.96 6.81
CA TYR A 214 0.25 -4.29 5.39
C TYR A 214 -0.61 -5.46 4.92
N THR A 215 -0.94 -6.42 5.78
CA THR A 215 -1.79 -7.57 5.42
C THR A 215 -3.19 -7.13 4.95
N PHE A 216 -3.66 -5.97 5.39
CA PHE A 216 -4.95 -5.41 4.98
C PHE A 216 -4.85 -4.41 3.84
N TYR A 217 -3.64 -4.07 3.38
CA TYR A 217 -3.40 -3.11 2.30
C TYR A 217 -3.59 -3.76 0.93
N VAL A 218 -4.79 -4.29 0.66
CA VAL A 218 -5.16 -4.83 -0.66
C VAL A 218 -6.43 -4.13 -1.16
N PRO A 219 -6.42 -2.78 -1.30
CA PRO A 219 -7.62 -2.01 -1.58
C PRO A 219 -8.30 -2.41 -2.90
N HIS A 220 -7.52 -2.87 -3.88
CA HIS A 220 -8.02 -3.32 -5.19
C HIS A 220 -8.62 -4.73 -5.18
N ASN A 221 -8.37 -5.55 -4.15
CA ASN A 221 -8.82 -6.95 -4.13
C ASN A 221 -9.19 -7.47 -2.72
N GLN A 222 -10.01 -6.72 -1.99
CA GLN A 222 -10.54 -7.16 -0.69
C GLN A 222 -11.37 -8.45 -0.82
N ALA A 223 -12.05 -8.65 -1.96
CA ALA A 223 -12.83 -9.86 -2.22
C ALA A 223 -11.96 -11.14 -2.27
N GLY A 224 -10.72 -11.04 -2.76
CA GLY A 224 -9.73 -12.12 -2.71
C GLY A 224 -9.09 -12.29 -1.34
N LEU A 225 -8.83 -11.19 -0.63
CA LEU A 225 -8.21 -11.21 0.69
C LEU A 225 -9.09 -11.85 1.77
N ILE A 226 -10.39 -11.52 1.83
CA ILE A 226 -11.28 -11.96 2.91
C ILE A 226 -11.34 -13.50 3.05
N PRO A 227 -11.49 -14.30 1.98
CA PRO A 227 -11.44 -15.76 2.07
C PRO A 227 -10.09 -16.28 2.59
N MET A 228 -8.98 -15.65 2.20
CA MET A 228 -7.64 -16.04 2.64
C MET A 228 -7.43 -15.80 4.14
N LEU A 229 -8.10 -14.80 4.70
CA LEU A 229 -8.15 -14.52 6.14
C LEU A 229 -9.16 -15.40 6.91
N GLY A 230 -9.72 -16.45 6.29
CA GLY A 230 -10.68 -17.35 6.94
C GLY A 230 -12.13 -16.86 6.90
N GLY A 231 -12.45 -15.94 6.00
CA GLY A 231 -13.80 -15.45 5.73
C GLY A 231 -14.20 -14.21 6.52
N PRO A 232 -15.40 -13.64 6.26
CA PRO A 232 -15.81 -12.31 6.75
C PRO A 232 -15.75 -12.11 8.26
N ARG A 233 -15.98 -13.18 9.03
CA ARG A 233 -15.95 -13.13 10.51
C ARG A 233 -14.53 -13.16 11.06
N SER A 234 -13.64 -13.90 10.42
CA SER A 234 -12.23 -14.05 10.81
C SER A 234 -11.39 -12.86 10.35
N SER A 235 -11.78 -12.20 9.25
CA SER A 235 -11.14 -10.97 8.75
C SER A 235 -11.41 -9.73 9.60
N LEU A 236 -12.34 -9.79 10.56
CA LEU A 236 -12.58 -8.71 11.51
C LEU A 236 -11.49 -8.72 12.58
N VAL A 237 -10.54 -7.78 12.48
CA VAL A 237 -9.49 -7.58 13.48
C VAL A 237 -9.88 -6.47 14.44
N ASP A 238 -9.64 -6.69 15.74
CA ASP A 238 -9.61 -5.58 16.69
C ASP A 238 -8.38 -4.72 16.40
N TYR A 239 -8.60 -3.62 15.68
CA TYR A 239 -7.58 -2.64 15.32
C TYR A 239 -6.88 -2.00 16.54
N SER A 240 -7.33 -2.25 17.78
CA SER A 240 -6.59 -1.84 18.98
C SER A 240 -5.14 -2.36 19.02
N ILE A 241 -4.87 -3.51 18.39
CA ILE A 241 -3.52 -4.12 18.28
C ILE A 241 -2.60 -3.34 17.34
N SER A 242 -3.16 -2.63 16.36
CA SER A 242 -2.39 -1.80 15.42
C SER A 242 -2.47 -0.30 15.71
N MET A 243 -3.42 0.13 16.54
CA MET A 243 -3.60 1.54 16.90
C MET A 243 -2.60 2.03 17.96
N ILE A 244 -1.94 3.13 17.65
CA ILE A 244 -1.16 3.93 18.60
C ILE A 244 -2.08 4.37 19.76
N PRO A 245 -1.76 4.07 21.04
CA PRO A 245 -2.54 4.62 22.16
C PRO A 245 -2.43 6.15 22.14
N ARG A 246 -3.54 6.84 22.46
CA ARG A 246 -3.67 8.33 22.42
C ARG A 246 -2.42 9.05 22.92
N VAL A 247 -1.55 9.45 22.01
CA VAL A 247 -0.47 10.39 22.26
C VAL A 247 -0.50 11.40 21.12
N SER A 248 -1.14 12.54 21.40
CA SER A 248 -1.20 13.74 20.55
C SER A 248 -1.78 13.54 19.14
N SER A 249 -2.45 14.58 18.64
CA SER A 249 -3.24 14.61 17.41
C SER A 249 -2.43 14.54 16.10
N THR A 250 -1.27 13.89 16.08
CA THR A 250 -0.26 14.02 15.02
C THR A 250 0.11 12.72 14.29
N LEU A 251 -0.34 11.55 14.75
CA LEU A 251 0.13 10.25 14.22
C LEU A 251 -0.95 9.34 13.61
N GLU A 252 -2.19 9.79 13.38
CA GLU A 252 -3.17 9.11 12.51
C GLU A 252 -2.76 9.12 11.01
N MET A 253 -1.48 9.36 10.70
CA MET A 253 -0.99 9.83 9.40
C MET A 253 -0.14 8.81 8.63
N SER A 254 -0.01 7.56 9.10
CA SER A 254 0.63 6.51 8.30
C SER A 254 -0.35 5.95 7.27
N SER A 255 -0.02 6.09 5.99
CA SER A 255 -0.85 5.74 4.83
C SER A 255 -1.58 4.38 4.91
N PRO A 256 -0.96 3.26 5.33
CA PRO A 256 -1.64 1.96 5.35
C PRO A 256 -2.77 1.86 6.40
N ILE A 257 -2.76 2.71 7.45
CA ILE A 257 -3.85 2.76 8.45
C ILE A 257 -5.13 3.36 7.86
N SER A 258 -5.01 4.26 6.89
CA SER A 258 -6.16 4.93 6.29
C SER A 258 -7.05 3.93 5.56
N SER A 259 -6.50 3.05 4.71
CA SER A 259 -7.26 2.04 3.97
C SER A 259 -7.74 0.87 4.85
N SER A 260 -6.98 0.48 5.87
CA SER A 260 -7.34 -0.67 6.73
C SER A 260 -8.63 -0.43 7.52
N SER A 261 -8.88 0.83 7.93
CA SER A 261 -10.10 1.22 8.66
C SER A 261 -11.42 0.88 7.93
N TYR A 262 -11.36 0.58 6.63
CA TYR A 262 -12.53 0.29 5.78
C TYR A 262 -12.86 -1.21 5.66
N SER A 263 -11.94 -2.13 5.97
CA SER A 263 -12.22 -3.58 5.87
C SER A 263 -13.35 -4.02 6.82
N THR A 264 -13.50 -3.34 7.97
CA THR A 264 -14.59 -3.55 8.93
C THR A 264 -15.98 -3.21 8.37
N LEU A 265 -16.07 -2.22 7.47
CA LEU A 265 -17.34 -1.82 6.84
C LEU A 265 -17.77 -2.82 5.77
N GLN A 266 -16.81 -3.39 5.03
CA GLN A 266 -17.09 -4.39 3.99
C GLN A 266 -17.49 -5.75 4.59
N ALA A 267 -17.05 -6.03 5.83
CA ALA A 267 -17.44 -7.19 6.63
C ALA A 267 -18.77 -7.01 7.42
N GLY A 268 -19.46 -5.88 7.27
CA GLY A 268 -20.86 -5.72 7.71
C GLY A 268 -21.10 -5.37 9.19
N GLN A 269 -20.16 -4.70 9.88
CA GLN A 269 -20.42 -4.16 11.23
C GLN A 269 -20.26 -2.62 11.31
N ASP A 270 -21.30 -1.96 11.84
CA ASP A 270 -21.27 -0.56 12.25
C ASP A 270 -20.28 -0.36 13.42
N CYS A 271 -19.21 0.41 13.18
CA CYS A 271 -18.22 0.74 14.20
C CYS A 271 -18.66 1.98 15.02
N PRO A 272 -18.71 1.93 16.37
CA PRO A 272 -19.10 3.08 17.18
C PRO A 272 -17.98 4.15 17.25
N ARG A 273 -18.28 5.33 16.71
CA ARG A 273 -17.73 6.68 17.03
C ARG A 273 -16.23 6.79 17.37
N LYS A 274 -15.44 7.36 16.44
CA LYS A 274 -14.28 8.23 16.74
C LYS A 274 -14.22 9.41 15.76
N ARG A 275 -14.14 10.64 16.29
CA ARG A 275 -13.85 11.93 15.60
C ARG A 275 -12.31 12.00 15.43
N ARG A 276 -11.65 12.43 14.33
CA ARG A 276 -11.94 13.36 13.23
C ARG A 276 -11.12 12.92 12.00
N THR A 277 -11.78 12.81 10.84
CA THR A 277 -11.17 12.94 9.50
C THR A 277 -12.08 13.89 8.70
N SER A 278 -11.46 14.78 7.93
CA SER A 278 -12.04 16.02 7.39
C SER A 278 -12.93 15.82 6.16
N ILE A 279 -13.89 16.74 5.93
CA ILE A 279 -14.72 17.02 4.72
C ILE A 279 -15.42 15.80 4.04
N TYR A 280 -14.72 14.73 3.69
CA TYR A 280 -15.23 13.46 3.15
C TYR A 280 -16.04 12.61 4.14
N ARG A 281 -16.20 13.09 5.38
CA ARG A 281 -17.14 12.50 6.34
C ARG A 281 -18.43 13.29 6.48
N VAL A 282 -18.42 14.55 6.02
CA VAL A 282 -19.61 15.40 5.92
C VAL A 282 -20.45 14.98 4.72
N VAL A 283 -19.78 14.61 3.63
CA VAL A 283 -20.37 13.88 2.50
C VAL A 283 -20.07 12.41 2.73
N SER A 284 -21.07 11.54 2.84
CA SER A 284 -20.98 10.13 3.24
C SER A 284 -20.26 9.21 2.24
N MET A 285 -19.08 9.58 1.73
CA MET A 285 -18.39 8.86 0.64
C MET A 285 -16.87 8.86 0.90
N THR A 286 -16.24 7.68 0.84
CA THR A 286 -14.77 7.59 0.84
C THR A 286 -14.28 6.65 -0.26
N PRO A 287 -13.28 7.04 -1.06
CA PRO A 287 -12.74 6.17 -2.12
C PRO A 287 -11.95 5.01 -1.50
N LEU A 288 -12.18 3.79 -1.98
CA LEU A 288 -11.50 2.57 -1.52
C LEU A 288 -10.18 2.33 -2.29
N ALA A 289 -10.18 2.68 -3.58
CA ALA A 289 -9.10 2.52 -4.54
C ALA A 289 -9.20 3.63 -5.62
N ALA A 290 -8.25 3.70 -6.56
CA ALA A 290 -8.39 4.46 -7.81
C ALA A 290 -9.41 3.77 -8.74
N SER A 291 -10.64 3.64 -8.26
CA SER A 291 -11.80 3.16 -9.00
C SER A 291 -12.92 4.17 -8.82
N LEU A 292 -13.92 4.13 -9.69
CA LEU A 292 -15.10 4.99 -9.57
C LEU A 292 -16.02 4.59 -8.38
N GLU A 293 -15.70 3.50 -7.68
CA GLU A 293 -16.48 3.03 -6.54
C GLU A 293 -16.11 3.76 -5.23
N THR A 294 -17.13 4.22 -4.52
CA THR A 294 -17.00 4.82 -3.20
C THR A 294 -17.80 4.03 -2.18
N MET A 295 -17.25 3.77 -1.00
CA MET A 295 -18.04 3.20 0.09
C MET A 295 -18.90 4.28 0.75
N THR A 296 -20.17 3.95 0.99
CA THR A 296 -21.11 4.79 1.73
C THR A 296 -21.00 4.55 3.24
N GLN A 297 -20.85 5.61 4.04
CA GLN A 297 -21.00 5.59 5.51
C GLN A 297 -22.33 6.27 5.92
N GLU A 298 -22.91 5.97 7.08
CA GLU A 298 -24.10 6.68 7.60
C GLU A 298 -23.87 8.22 7.65
N PRO A 299 -24.73 9.05 6.98
CA PRO A 299 -24.50 10.48 6.86
C PRO A 299 -24.72 11.24 8.18
N TRP A 300 -23.79 12.13 8.51
CA TRP A 300 -23.92 13.05 9.66
C TRP A 300 -24.42 14.44 9.20
N GLY A 301 -25.73 14.57 8.98
CA GLY A 301 -26.42 15.86 9.05
C GLY A 301 -26.59 16.67 7.75
N ALA A 302 -27.80 17.24 7.64
CA ALA A 302 -28.35 18.27 6.75
C ALA A 302 -27.67 18.59 5.41
N LEU A 303 -28.42 18.29 4.34
CA LEU A 303 -28.37 18.85 2.98
C LEU A 303 -27.61 20.18 2.89
N LEU A 304 -26.33 20.12 2.50
CA LEU A 304 -25.53 21.27 2.07
C LEU A 304 -25.77 21.48 0.57
N LEU A 305 -26.95 21.97 0.23
CA LEU A 305 -27.18 22.68 -1.04
C LEU A 305 -27.29 24.15 -0.69
N LEU A 306 -26.31 24.94 -1.11
CA LEU A 306 -26.44 26.38 -1.21
C LEU A 306 -25.73 26.85 -2.51
N PRO A 307 -26.22 27.97 -3.09
CA PRO A 307 -26.62 28.11 -4.50
C PRO A 307 -25.48 28.31 -5.50
#